data_AF-A0A7R9M4I8-F1
#
_entry.id   AF-A0A7R9M4I8-F1
#
_cell.length_a   1.000
_cell.length_b   1.000
_cell.length_c   1.000
_cell.angle_alpha   90.00
_cell.angle_beta   90.00
_cell.angle_gamma   90.00
#
_symmetry.space_group_name_H-M   'P 1'
#
loop_
_entity.id
_entity.type
_entity.pdbx_description
1 polymer ?
#
loop_
_entity_poly.entity_id
_entity_poly.type
_entity_poly.pdbx_seq_one_letter_code
_entity_poly.pdbx_strand_id
1 'polypeptide(L)' 'MPGYEKERFVSIGESERNELSCGICHEILKEPVVANCCLQTFCRECITQWLTNDSSCPYDRKPMTSNDMNPAPSRADE' A
#
# COMPACT_ATOMS: atom_id res chain seq x y z
N MET A 1 9.18 5.95 9.99
CA MET A 1 7.86 5.72 9.38
C MET A 1 8.10 5.22 7.96
N PRO A 2 7.49 4.10 7.52
CA PRO A 2 7.81 3.45 6.25
C PRO A 2 7.06 4.02 5.03
N GLY A 3 6.23 5.07 5.17
CA GLY A 3 5.57 5.76 4.05
C GLY A 3 6.37 6.94 3.52
N TYR A 4 5.90 7.57 2.43
CA TYR A 4 6.39 8.90 2.06
C TYR A 4 5.59 9.98 2.79
N GLU A 5 6.28 11.04 3.23
CA GLU A 5 5.65 12.22 3.82
C GLU A 5 4.68 12.87 2.84
N LYS A 6 3.43 13.03 3.27
CA LYS A 6 2.35 13.68 2.50
C LYS A 6 2.71 15.09 2.03
N GLU A 7 3.55 15.78 2.78
CA GLU A 7 4.03 17.14 2.48
C GLU A 7 4.86 17.22 1.19
N ARG A 8 5.44 16.11 0.73
CA ARG A 8 6.10 16.06 -0.59
C ARG A 8 5.13 16.01 -1.76
N PHE A 9 3.86 15.71 -1.48
CA PHE A 9 2.79 15.55 -2.47
C PHE A 9 1.72 16.64 -2.32
N VAL A 10 2.12 17.84 -1.89
CA VAL A 10 1.25 19.04 -1.86
C VAL A 10 0.77 19.45 -3.25
N SER A 11 1.43 18.97 -4.31
CA SER A 11 1.12 19.23 -5.71
C SER A 11 -0.12 18.50 -6.23
N ILE A 12 -0.57 17.44 -5.56
CA ILE A 12 -1.81 16.71 -5.87
C ILE A 12 -2.89 17.03 -4.83
N GLY A 13 -4.17 16.89 -5.22
CA GLY A 13 -5.30 17.21 -4.35
C GLY A 13 -5.29 16.44 -3.02
N GLU A 14 -5.92 16.97 -1.98
CA GLU A 14 -6.02 16.26 -0.69
C GLU A 14 -6.78 14.94 -0.83
N SER A 15 -7.82 14.91 -1.67
CA SER A 15 -8.54 13.69 -2.03
C SER A 15 -7.63 12.64 -2.68
N GLU A 16 -6.80 13.05 -3.66
CA GLU A 16 -5.84 12.17 -4.32
C GLU A 16 -4.79 11.63 -3.34
N ARG A 17 -4.29 12.47 -2.42
CA ARG A 17 -3.39 11.99 -1.35
C ARG A 17 -4.05 10.95 -0.46
N ASN A 18 -5.35 11.05 -0.22
CA ASN A 18 -6.09 10.07 0.58
C ASN A 18 -6.29 8.76 -0.19
N GLU A 19 -6.56 8.82 -1.49
CA GLU A 19 -6.63 7.64 -2.37
C GLU A 19 -5.28 6.92 -2.50
N LEU A 20 -4.19 7.67 -2.48
CA LEU A 20 -2.82 7.15 -2.50
C LEU A 20 -2.24 6.94 -1.11
N SER A 21 -3.07 6.91 -0.08
CA SER A 21 -2.63 6.65 1.29
C SER A 21 -2.72 5.16 1.62
N CYS A 22 -1.72 4.68 2.35
CA CYS A 22 -1.71 3.31 2.83
C CYS A 22 -2.71 3.17 3.99
N GLY A 23 -3.63 2.20 3.90
CA GLY A 23 -4.59 1.91 4.98
C GLY A 23 -3.98 1.37 6.28
N ILE A 24 -2.65 1.18 6.35
CA ILE A 24 -1.94 0.69 7.54
C ILE A 24 -1.19 1.83 8.25
N CYS A 25 -0.31 2.54 7.53
CA CYS A 25 0.48 3.64 8.11
C CYS A 25 -0.18 5.02 7.92
N HIS A 26 -1.28 5.10 7.17
CA HIS A 26 -1.97 6.34 6.82
C HIS A 26 -1.09 7.39 6.13
N GLU A 27 0.05 7.00 5.55
CA GLU A 27 0.98 7.85 4.79
C GLU A 27 0.91 7.56 3.29
N ILE A 28 1.60 8.35 2.46
CA ILE A 28 1.63 8.10 1.01
C ILE A 28 2.30 6.74 0.75
N LEU A 29 1.67 5.96 -0.12
CA LEU A 29 2.13 4.64 -0.53
C LEU A 29 3.59 4.69 -0.99
N LYS A 30 4.47 4.00 -0.26
CA LYS A 30 5.88 3.81 -0.60
C LYS A 30 6.09 2.37 -1.06
N GLU A 31 6.65 2.23 -2.26
CA GLU A 31 6.73 0.93 -2.96
C GLU A 31 5.38 0.19 -2.90
N PRO A 32 4.32 0.79 -3.47
CA PRO A 32 2.98 0.23 -3.42
C PRO A 32 2.97 -1.20 -3.96
N VAL A 33 2.39 -2.11 -3.18
CA VAL A 33 2.06 -3.47 -3.59
C VAL A 33 0.56 -3.64 -3.57
N VAL A 34 0.02 -4.23 -4.63
CA VAL A 34 -1.38 -4.53 -4.82
C VAL A 34 -1.63 -5.96 -4.36
N ALA A 35 -2.55 -6.14 -3.42
CA ALA A 35 -3.01 -7.47 -3.01
C ALA A 35 -4.01 -8.02 -4.04
N ASN A 36 -3.74 -9.19 -4.63
CA ASN A 36 -4.59 -9.77 -5.66
C ASN A 36 -5.98 -10.16 -5.14
N CYS A 37 -6.11 -10.41 -3.83
CA CYS A 37 -7.37 -10.81 -3.20
C CYS A 37 -8.49 -9.75 -3.23
N CYS A 38 -8.13 -8.46 -3.17
CA CYS A 38 -9.08 -7.34 -3.07
C CYS A 38 -8.66 -6.10 -3.87
N LEU A 39 -7.52 -6.15 -4.58
CA LEU A 39 -6.92 -5.06 -5.35
C LEU A 39 -6.60 -3.81 -4.51
N GLN A 40 -6.47 -3.96 -3.19
CA GLN A 40 -6.03 -2.88 -2.31
C GLN A 40 -4.52 -2.72 -2.36
N THR A 41 -4.08 -1.47 -2.30
CA THR A 41 -2.68 -1.11 -2.39
C THR A 41 -2.14 -0.72 -1.02
N PHE A 42 -0.99 -1.26 -0.64
CA PHE A 42 -0.34 -0.99 0.65
C PHE A 42 1.14 -0.74 0.44
N CYS A 43 1.82 -0.12 1.41
CA CYS A 43 3.28 -0.06 1.39
C CYS A 43 3.85 -1.47 1.55
N ARG A 44 4.88 -1.81 0.78
CA ARG A 44 5.59 -3.10 0.87
C ARG A 44 5.94 -3.46 2.32
N GLU A 45 6.60 -2.56 3.05
CA GLU A 45 6.96 -2.79 4.46
C GLU A 45 5.72 -3.02 5.35
N CYS A 46 4.69 -2.18 5.22
CA CYS A 46 3.50 -2.26 6.08
C CYS A 46 2.78 -3.60 5.93
N ILE A 47 2.55 -4.05 4.70
CA ILE A 47 1.88 -5.33 4.48
C ILE A 47 2.79 -6.52 4.80
N THR A 48 4.10 -6.42 4.58
CA THR A 48 5.05 -7.46 4.99
C THR A 48 5.08 -7.63 6.51
N GLN A 49 5.09 -6.53 7.27
CA GLN A 49 4.97 -6.59 8.73
C GLN A 49 3.64 -7.19 9.17
N TRP A 50 2.53 -6.80 8.52
CA TRP A 50 1.22 -7.38 8.78
C TRP A 50 1.23 -8.90 8.56
N LEU A 51 1.70 -9.37 7.41
CA LEU A 51 1.79 -10.80 7.08
C LEU A 51 2.71 -11.60 8.00
N THR A 52 3.68 -10.93 8.64
CA THR A 52 4.55 -11.55 9.64
C THR A 52 3.77 -11.86 10.92
N ASN A 53 2.77 -11.03 11.25
CA ASN A 53 1.93 -11.22 12.42
C ASN A 53 0.66 -12.03 12.11
N ASP A 54 0.04 -11.78 10.96
CA ASP A 54 -1.22 -12.37 10.52
C ASP A 54 -1.22 -12.52 8.99
N SER A 55 -1.22 -13.76 8.51
CA SER A 55 -1.21 -14.11 7.08
C SER A 55 -2.60 -13.95 6.42
N SER A 56 -3.23 -12.80 6.66
CA SER A 56 -4.52 -12.42 6.09
C SER A 56 -4.52 -10.98 5.60
N CYS A 57 -5.51 -10.63 4.78
CA CYS A 57 -5.65 -9.29 4.24
C CYS A 57 -6.18 -8.33 5.31
N PRO A 58 -5.55 -7.16 5.55
CA PRO A 58 -6.06 -6.18 6.52
C PRO A 58 -7.43 -5.59 6.12
N TYR A 59 -7.81 -5.67 4.85
CA TYR A 59 -9.08 -5.14 4.34
C TYR A 59 -10.20 -6.18 4.34
N ASP A 60 -9.97 -7.34 3.71
CA ASP A 60 -11.01 -8.36 3.48
C ASP A 60 -10.86 -9.59 4.39
N ARG A 61 -9.80 -9.65 5.21
CA ARG A 61 -9.42 -10.79 6.08
C ARG A 61 -9.27 -12.14 5.37
N LYS A 62 -9.18 -12.13 4.03
CA LYS A 62 -8.86 -13.31 3.25
C LYS A 62 -7.44 -13.79 3.52
N PRO A 63 -7.19 -15.11 3.58
CA PRO A 63 -5.85 -15.65 3.73
C PRO A 63 -5.02 -15.23 2.51
N MET A 64 -3.92 -14.53 2.76
CA MET A 64 -3.00 -14.09 1.71
C MET A 64 -1.57 -14.29 2.19
N THR A 65 -0.66 -14.48 1.25
CA THR A 65 0.76 -14.62 1.51
C THR A 65 1.53 -13.61 0.68
N SER A 66 2.82 -13.46 0.94
CA SER A 66 3.66 -12.50 0.22
C SER A 66 3.70 -12.73 -1.30
N ASN A 67 3.31 -13.93 -1.75
CA ASN A 67 3.21 -14.30 -3.16
C ASN A 67 1.91 -13.82 -3.84
N ASP A 68 0.88 -13.48 -3.07
CA ASP A 68 -0.41 -12.97 -3.58
C ASP A 68 -0.38 -11.43 -3.79
N MET A 69 0.79 -10.83 -3.68
CA MET A 69 0.98 -9.39 -3.82
C MET A 69 1.85 -9.09 -5.03
N ASN A 70 1.40 -8.19 -5.89
CA ASN A 70 2.15 -7.72 -7.03
C ASN A 70 2.60 -6.27 -6.81
N PRO A 71 3.83 -5.88 -7.16
CA PRO A 71 4.23 -4.48 -7.13
C PRO A 71 3.35 -3.68 -8.09
N ALA A 72 2.78 -2.58 -7.61
CA ALA A 72 2.03 -1.68 -8.48
C ALA A 72 3.00 -1.09 -9.51
N PRO A 73 2.60 -0.95 -10.79
CA PRO A 73 3.42 -0.27 -11.78
C PRO A 73 3.59 1.18 -11.34
N SER A 74 4.79 1.55 -10.88
CA SER A 74 5.18 2.94 -10.78
C SER A 74 5.15 3.49 -12.21
N ARG A 75 4.33 4.52 -12.45
CA ARG A 75 4.12 5.19 -13.75
C ARG A 75 5.37 5.95 -14.25
N ALA A 76 6.56 5.40 -14.00
CA ALA A 76 7.87 5.90 -14.37
C ALA A 76 8.46 5.18 -15.60
N ASP A 77 7.67 4.35 -16.28
CA ASP A 77 8.01 3.76 -17.58
C ASP A 77 6.99 4.25 -18.63
N GLU A 78 7.10 5.53 -18.98
CA GLU A 78 6.82 6.08 -20.33
C GLU A 78 7.45 7.48 -20.48
#